data_AF-A0A382ASY6-F1
#
_entry.id   AF-A0A382ASY6-F1
#
_cell.length_a   1.000
_cell.length_b   1.000
_cell.length_c   1.000
_cell.angle_alpha   90.00
_cell.angle_beta   90.00
_cell.angle_gamma   90.00
#
_symmetry.space_group_name_H-M   'P 1'
#
loop_
_entity.id
_entity.type
_entity.pdbx_description
1 polymer ?
#
loop_
_entity_poly.entity_id
_entity_poly.type
_entity_poly.pdbx_seq_one_letter_code
_entity_poly.pdbx_strand_id
1 'polypeptide(L)'
;VFLRLSYLGLVIVLIFFLAGCNSDTKNSDILWFEEATSFLEGLALVKVANRYGYLATNGKYIVEPRFEDASPFAEGLAAVKVKNKWGFIDKTGKVVIKPEYDRVFSFAEESACINVGRKWGFIDKTGKTIIQPQFDNAFPFSENLAPI
;
A
#
# COMPACT_ATOMS: atom_id res chain seq x y z
N VAL A 1 38.91 -23.61 1.36
CA VAL A 1 39.26 -22.17 1.34
C VAL A 1 38.01 -21.40 1.74
N PHE A 2 38.00 -20.89 2.97
CA PHE A 2 36.86 -20.17 3.57
C PHE A 2 36.69 -18.81 2.90
N LEU A 3 35.54 -18.55 2.30
CA LEU A 3 35.12 -17.20 1.92
C LEU A 3 34.16 -16.69 2.99
N ARG A 4 34.69 -15.85 3.89
CA ARG A 4 33.92 -14.90 4.69
C ARG A 4 33.26 -13.92 3.73
N LEU A 5 31.93 -13.91 3.66
CA LEU A 5 31.16 -12.80 3.12
C LEU A 5 30.22 -12.26 4.20
N SER A 6 30.19 -10.93 4.22
CA SER A 6 29.79 -10.03 5.28
C SER A 6 28.32 -10.12 5.67
N TYR A 7 28.10 -10.03 6.98
CA TYR A 7 26.82 -9.99 7.66
C TYR A 7 26.19 -8.61 7.52
N LEU A 8 25.27 -8.41 6.57
CA LEU A 8 24.26 -7.35 6.65
C LEU A 8 23.14 -7.58 5.63
N GLY A 9 21.92 -7.82 6.12
CA GLY A 9 20.69 -7.67 5.35
C GLY A 9 20.02 -8.98 4.89
N LEU A 10 18.80 -9.15 5.38
CA LEU A 10 17.75 -10.07 4.92
C LEU A 10 17.85 -11.55 5.30
N VAL A 11 17.07 -11.86 6.34
CA VAL A 11 16.42 -13.16 6.59
C VAL A 11 15.37 -13.41 5.49
N ILE A 12 15.82 -13.54 4.24
CA ILE A 12 15.02 -14.12 3.16
C ILE A 12 15.90 -15.20 2.53
N VAL A 13 15.34 -16.40 2.40
CA VAL A 13 15.97 -17.62 1.86
C VAL A 13 16.79 -18.44 2.87
N LEU A 14 16.14 -18.89 3.95
CA LEU A 14 16.52 -20.15 4.61
C LEU A 14 15.32 -21.11 4.67
N ILE A 15 14.60 -21.20 3.55
CA ILE A 15 13.71 -22.32 3.22
C ILE A 15 14.04 -22.76 1.78
N PHE A 16 15.31 -23.11 1.55
CA PHE A 16 15.73 -23.88 0.39
C PHE A 16 16.98 -24.64 0.80
N PHE A 17 16.81 -25.74 1.53
CA PHE A 17 17.70 -26.90 1.54
C PHE A 17 17.08 -27.91 2.51
N LEU A 18 16.15 -28.73 2.02
CA LEU A 18 15.86 -30.13 2.39
C LEU A 18 14.47 -30.55 1.88
N ALA A 19 14.35 -30.59 0.55
CA ALA A 19 13.46 -31.44 -0.24
C ALA A 19 13.73 -31.00 -1.69
N GLY A 20 14.59 -31.66 -2.47
CA GLY A 20 14.37 -33.04 -2.88
C GLY A 20 13.15 -33.06 -3.81
N CYS A 21 13.41 -32.91 -5.11
CA CYS A 21 12.52 -33.15 -6.25
C CYS A 21 11.03 -33.41 -5.95
N ASN A 22 10.15 -32.48 -6.33
CA ASN A 22 8.96 -32.81 -7.11
C ASN A 22 8.29 -31.54 -7.63
N SER A 23 8.22 -31.43 -8.94
CA SER A 23 7.21 -30.64 -9.64
C SER A 23 5.86 -31.30 -9.37
N ASP A 24 5.19 -30.96 -8.26
CA ASP A 24 3.74 -31.16 -8.01
C ASP A 24 3.40 -30.88 -6.53
N THR A 25 3.61 -29.65 -6.08
CA THR A 25 2.94 -29.15 -4.87
C THR A 25 2.11 -27.92 -5.23
N LYS A 26 0.91 -28.18 -5.75
CA LYS A 26 -0.24 -27.32 -5.47
C LYS A 26 -0.56 -27.42 -3.98
N ASN A 27 0.34 -26.91 -3.14
CA ASN A 27 0.02 -26.67 -1.75
C ASN A 27 -0.64 -25.29 -1.72
N SER A 28 -1.95 -25.25 -1.46
CA SER A 28 -2.76 -24.01 -1.40
C SER A 28 -2.30 -23.02 -0.33
N ASP A 29 -1.30 -23.40 0.47
CA ASP A 29 -0.95 -22.73 1.72
C ASP A 29 0.40 -21.99 1.64
N ILE A 30 1.08 -22.01 0.47
CA ILE A 30 2.28 -21.20 0.22
C ILE A 30 1.85 -19.94 -0.53
N LEU A 31 1.75 -18.83 0.21
CA LEU A 31 1.49 -17.53 -0.37
C LEU A 31 2.77 -17.01 -1.06
N TRP A 32 2.80 -17.11 -2.38
CA TRP A 32 3.84 -16.47 -3.19
C TRP A 32 3.46 -15.00 -3.42
N PHE A 33 4.24 -14.09 -2.86
CA PHE A 33 4.10 -12.65 -3.11
C PHE A 33 5.09 -12.20 -4.17
N GLU A 34 4.64 -11.38 -5.11
CA GLU A 34 5.51 -10.70 -6.08
C GLU A 34 6.27 -9.55 -5.40
N GLU A 35 5.56 -8.79 -4.55
CA GLU A 35 6.10 -7.66 -3.79
C GLU A 35 5.45 -7.66 -2.40
N ALA A 36 6.22 -7.25 -1.38
CA ALA A 36 5.71 -7.03 -0.03
C ALA A 36 6.45 -5.85 0.62
N THR A 37 5.72 -4.96 1.28
CA THR A 37 6.30 -3.88 2.07
C THR A 37 6.57 -4.33 3.51
N SER A 38 7.39 -3.56 4.23
CA SER A 38 7.42 -3.65 5.69
C SER A 38 6.03 -3.42 6.29
N PHE A 39 5.81 -3.92 7.50
CA PHE A 39 4.58 -3.66 8.24
C PHE A 39 4.52 -2.20 8.68
N LEU A 40 3.51 -1.49 8.20
CA LEU A 40 3.17 -0.14 8.61
C LEU A 40 1.80 -0.18 9.31
N GLU A 41 1.77 0.34 10.53
CA GLU A 41 0.60 0.29 11.43
C GLU A 41 0.01 -1.12 11.64
N GLY A 42 0.87 -2.15 11.62
CA GLY A 42 0.49 -3.54 11.80
C GLY A 42 0.02 -4.27 10.54
N LEU A 43 0.07 -3.61 9.38
CA LEU A 43 -0.34 -4.17 8.09
C LEU A 43 0.79 -4.04 7.05
N ALA A 44 0.99 -5.07 6.24
CA ALA A 44 1.90 -5.03 5.11
C ALA A 44 1.10 -5.00 3.80
N LEU A 45 1.50 -4.12 2.87
CA LEU A 45 1.00 -4.13 1.51
C LEU A 45 1.68 -5.27 0.76
N VAL A 46 0.90 -6.07 0.04
CA VAL A 46 1.42 -7.17 -0.77
C VAL A 46 0.81 -7.18 -2.15
N LYS A 47 1.60 -7.67 -3.11
CA LYS A 47 1.20 -7.86 -4.51
C LYS A 47 1.20 -9.34 -4.86
N VAL A 48 0.08 -9.81 -5.42
CA VAL A 48 -0.09 -11.18 -5.91
C VAL A 48 -0.90 -11.13 -7.20
N ALA A 49 -0.42 -11.80 -8.24
CA ALA A 49 -1.07 -11.84 -9.55
C ALA A 49 -1.41 -10.43 -10.08
N ASN A 50 -0.46 -9.49 -9.93
CA ASN A 50 -0.61 -8.09 -10.30
C ASN A 50 -1.81 -7.37 -9.63
N ARG A 51 -2.21 -7.82 -8.43
CA ARG A 51 -3.21 -7.18 -7.58
C ARG A 51 -2.64 -6.89 -6.22
N TYR A 52 -3.09 -5.80 -5.61
CA TYR A 52 -2.66 -5.40 -4.28
C TYR A 52 -3.69 -5.75 -3.21
N GLY A 53 -3.18 -6.17 -2.04
CA GLY A 53 -3.93 -6.51 -0.84
C GLY A 53 -3.11 -6.24 0.42
N TYR A 54 -3.65 -6.59 1.59
CA TYR A 54 -3.02 -6.30 2.87
C TYR A 54 -3.01 -7.51 3.81
N LEU A 55 -1.86 -7.75 4.42
CA LEU A 55 -1.65 -8.79 5.41
C LEU A 55 -1.48 -8.21 6.80
N ALA A 56 -1.99 -8.92 7.80
CA ALA A 56 -1.63 -8.70 9.20
C ALA A 56 -0.27 -9.35 9.52
N THR A 57 0.31 -8.97 10.66
CA THR A 57 1.58 -9.51 11.18
C THR A 57 1.59 -11.02 11.39
N ASN A 58 0.43 -11.64 11.53
CA ASN A 58 0.28 -13.10 11.61
C ASN A 58 0.26 -13.81 10.24
N GLY A 59 0.49 -13.08 9.15
CA GLY A 59 0.53 -13.61 7.79
C GLY A 59 -0.86 -13.84 7.16
N LYS A 60 -1.96 -13.46 7.83
CA LYS A 60 -3.31 -13.59 7.27
C LYS A 60 -3.70 -12.35 6.49
N TYR A 61 -4.43 -12.54 5.39
CA TYR A 61 -5.06 -11.43 4.68
C TYR A 61 -6.13 -10.77 5.55
N ILE A 62 -6.00 -9.46 5.68
CA ILE A 62 -7.09 -8.60 6.12
C ILE A 62 -7.87 -8.12 4.90
N VAL A 63 -7.15 -7.86 3.81
CA VAL A 63 -7.76 -7.56 2.52
C VAL A 63 -7.10 -8.41 1.45
N GLU A 64 -7.90 -9.26 0.80
CA GLU A 64 -7.40 -10.08 -0.30
C GLU A 64 -6.90 -9.21 -1.46
N PRO A 65 -5.89 -9.67 -2.22
CA PRO A 65 -5.38 -8.96 -3.39
C PRO A 65 -6.48 -8.75 -4.44
N ARG A 66 -6.96 -7.51 -4.56
CA ARG A 66 -8.05 -7.15 -5.49
C ARG A 66 -7.91 -5.77 -6.11
N PHE A 67 -7.04 -4.93 -5.57
CA PHE A 67 -6.84 -3.56 -6.05
C PHE A 67 -5.85 -3.52 -7.19
N GLU A 68 -6.06 -2.58 -8.12
CA GLU A 68 -5.16 -2.35 -9.25
C GLU A 68 -3.82 -1.75 -8.80
N ASP A 69 -3.88 -0.94 -7.74
CA ASP A 69 -2.74 -0.27 -7.12
C ASP A 69 -3.13 0.10 -5.67
N ALA A 70 -2.16 0.32 -4.81
CA ALA A 70 -2.40 0.64 -3.41
C ALA A 70 -1.16 1.24 -2.72
N SER A 71 -1.38 2.09 -1.73
CA SER A 71 -0.34 2.60 -0.84
C SER A 71 -0.30 1.81 0.47
N PRO A 72 0.80 1.87 1.23
CA PRO A 72 0.78 1.48 2.63
C PRO A 72 -0.21 2.33 3.44
N PHE A 73 -0.59 1.82 4.61
CA PHE A 73 -1.41 2.55 5.58
C PHE A 73 -0.64 3.73 6.16
N ALA A 74 -1.33 4.87 6.26
CA ALA A 74 -0.88 6.07 6.94
C ALA A 74 -2.08 6.74 7.63
N GLU A 75 -1.92 7.02 8.91
CA GLU A 75 -2.95 7.59 9.79
C GLU A 75 -4.28 6.82 9.78
N GLY A 76 -4.18 5.49 9.70
CA GLY A 76 -5.34 4.60 9.72
C GLY A 76 -6.07 4.39 8.40
N LEU A 77 -5.66 5.08 7.32
CA LEU A 77 -6.22 4.93 5.98
C LEU A 77 -5.14 4.51 4.97
N ALA A 78 -5.55 3.81 3.91
CA ALA A 78 -4.67 3.51 2.79
C ALA A 78 -5.34 3.88 1.46
N ALA A 79 -4.57 4.47 0.55
CA ALA A 79 -5.03 4.77 -0.78
C ALA A 79 -5.10 3.48 -1.61
N VAL A 80 -6.21 3.26 -2.31
CA VAL A 80 -6.41 2.10 -3.18
C VAL A 80 -7.00 2.50 -4.50
N LYS A 81 -6.62 1.79 -5.56
CA LYS A 81 -7.06 2.04 -6.93
C LYS A 81 -8.04 0.98 -7.41
N VAL A 82 -9.19 1.43 -7.90
CA VAL A 82 -10.27 0.60 -8.45
C VAL A 82 -10.80 1.28 -9.70
N LYS A 83 -10.88 0.55 -10.82
CA LYS A 83 -11.38 1.06 -12.10
C LYS A 83 -10.68 2.36 -12.51
N ASN A 84 -9.36 2.37 -12.37
CA ASN A 84 -8.49 3.52 -12.67
C ASN A 84 -8.73 4.78 -11.81
N LYS A 85 -9.48 4.70 -10.71
CA LYS A 85 -9.72 5.80 -9.77
C LYS A 85 -9.20 5.46 -8.38
N TRP A 86 -8.72 6.46 -7.68
CA TRP A 86 -8.20 6.35 -6.32
C TRP A 86 -9.24 6.73 -5.29
N GLY A 87 -9.30 5.96 -4.21
CA GLY A 87 -10.07 6.23 -3.00
C GLY A 87 -9.30 5.73 -1.78
N PHE A 88 -9.96 5.64 -0.62
CA PHE A 88 -9.31 5.24 0.62
C PHE A 88 -10.12 4.18 1.37
N ILE A 89 -9.40 3.23 1.96
CA ILE A 89 -9.94 2.20 2.84
C ILE A 89 -9.42 2.34 4.26
N ASP A 90 -10.19 1.85 5.22
CA ASP A 90 -9.72 1.64 6.59
C ASP A 90 -8.95 0.32 6.73
N LYS A 91 -8.40 0.08 7.93
CA LYS A 91 -7.66 -1.14 8.27
C LYS A 91 -8.46 -2.43 8.15
N THR A 92 -9.79 -2.36 8.09
CA THR A 92 -10.66 -3.53 7.88
C THR A 92 -10.87 -3.84 6.40
N GLY A 93 -10.39 -2.96 5.50
CA GLY A 93 -10.61 -3.06 4.06
C GLY A 93 -11.92 -2.43 3.59
N LYS A 94 -12.65 -1.74 4.48
CA LYS A 94 -13.87 -1.03 4.12
C LYS A 94 -13.52 0.29 3.47
N VAL A 95 -14.20 0.61 2.38
CA VAL A 95 -14.06 1.89 1.68
C VAL A 95 -14.62 3.00 2.56
N VAL A 96 -13.75 3.95 2.94
CA VAL A 96 -14.10 5.17 3.69
C VAL A 96 -14.38 6.30 2.70
N ILE A 97 -13.51 6.45 1.69
CA ILE A 97 -13.63 7.47 0.66
C ILE A 97 -13.69 6.75 -0.69
N LYS A 98 -14.77 7.00 -1.44
CA LYS A 98 -15.05 6.28 -2.68
C LYS A 98 -13.96 6.56 -3.73
N PRO A 99 -13.58 5.56 -4.55
CA PRO A 99 -12.66 5.80 -5.65
C PRO A 99 -13.25 6.72 -6.71
N GLU A 100 -12.80 7.97 -6.73
CA GLU A 100 -13.26 9.01 -7.68
C GLU A 100 -12.14 9.93 -8.19
N TYR A 101 -10.98 9.89 -7.54
CA TYR A 101 -9.84 10.76 -7.82
C TYR A 101 -8.91 10.19 -8.89
N ASP A 102 -8.28 11.05 -9.67
CA ASP A 102 -7.31 10.64 -10.71
C ASP A 102 -5.97 10.22 -10.09
N ARG A 103 -5.56 10.92 -9.03
CA ARG A 103 -4.37 10.63 -8.21
C ARG A 103 -4.63 11.08 -6.78
N VAL A 104 -3.91 10.48 -5.84
CA VAL A 104 -3.93 10.88 -4.43
C VAL A 104 -2.53 10.74 -3.82
N PHE A 105 -2.28 11.44 -2.72
CA PHE A 105 -1.21 11.09 -1.79
C PHE A 105 -1.80 10.42 -0.54
N SER A 106 -0.94 9.72 0.20
CA SER A 106 -1.30 9.17 1.51
C SER A 106 -1.69 10.29 2.49
N PHE A 107 -2.48 9.94 3.50
CA PHE A 107 -2.80 10.87 4.58
C PHE A 107 -1.55 11.26 5.37
N ALA A 108 -1.46 12.55 5.67
CA ALA A 108 -0.48 13.15 6.57
C ALA A 108 -1.08 14.42 7.19
N GLU A 109 -0.86 14.61 8.49
CA GLU A 109 -1.38 15.75 9.25
C GLU A 109 -2.90 15.89 9.08
N GLU A 110 -3.65 14.78 9.19
CA GLU A 110 -5.11 14.70 9.08
C GLU A 110 -5.70 15.06 7.70
N SER A 111 -4.86 15.21 6.66
CA SER A 111 -5.31 15.57 5.31
C SER A 111 -4.62 14.75 4.21
N ALA A 112 -5.22 14.72 3.02
CA ALA A 112 -4.62 14.11 1.84
C ALA A 112 -4.80 14.98 0.60
N CYS A 113 -3.75 15.05 -0.24
CA CYS A 113 -3.85 15.70 -1.54
C CYS A 113 -4.61 14.79 -2.51
N ILE A 114 -5.57 15.37 -3.22
CA ILE A 114 -6.33 14.72 -4.28
C ILE A 114 -6.14 15.43 -5.60
N ASN A 115 -6.11 14.69 -6.70
CA ASN A 115 -6.12 15.25 -8.04
C ASN A 115 -7.43 14.92 -8.76
N VAL A 116 -8.06 15.93 -9.35
CA VAL A 116 -9.22 15.80 -10.23
C VAL A 116 -9.00 16.70 -11.44
N GLY A 117 -9.01 16.11 -12.63
CA GLY A 117 -8.91 16.88 -13.87
C GLY A 117 -7.61 17.69 -13.97
N ARG A 118 -6.49 17.13 -13.46
CA ARG A 118 -5.16 17.75 -13.38
C ARG A 118 -5.01 18.83 -12.32
N LYS A 119 -6.07 19.20 -11.60
CA LYS A 119 -5.97 20.14 -10.48
C LYS A 119 -5.87 19.41 -9.15
N TRP A 120 -5.07 19.94 -8.24
CA TRP A 120 -4.89 19.42 -6.90
C TRP A 120 -5.68 20.21 -5.87
N GLY A 121 -6.25 19.48 -4.91
CA GLY A 121 -6.96 19.97 -3.74
C GLY A 121 -6.69 19.07 -2.54
N PHE A 122 -7.42 19.30 -1.45
CA PHE A 122 -7.22 18.61 -0.19
C PHE A 122 -8.53 18.12 0.39
N ILE A 123 -8.51 16.93 1.00
CA ILE A 123 -9.62 16.34 1.74
C ILE A 123 -9.20 15.98 3.16
N ASP A 124 -10.17 15.93 4.08
CA ASP A 124 -9.99 15.33 5.39
C ASP A 124 -10.21 13.80 5.37
N LYS A 125 -10.01 13.14 6.51
CA LYS A 125 -10.19 11.68 6.67
C LYS A 125 -11.62 11.19 6.41
N THR A 126 -12.61 12.07 6.41
CA THR A 126 -13.99 11.73 6.07
C THR A 126 -14.26 11.81 4.56
N GLY A 127 -13.31 12.37 3.79
CA GLY A 127 -13.46 12.65 2.38
C GLY A 127 -14.09 14.03 2.10
N LYS A 128 -14.29 14.86 3.12
CA LYS A 128 -14.80 16.21 2.92
C LYS A 128 -13.67 17.07 2.35
N THR A 129 -13.98 17.80 1.29
CA THR A 129 -13.05 18.75 0.68
C THR A 129 -12.73 19.90 1.64
N ILE A 130 -11.46 20.05 1.97
CA ILE A 130 -10.91 21.20 2.70
C ILE A 130 -10.60 22.31 1.71
N ILE A 131 -9.92 21.96 0.60
CA ILE A 131 -9.59 22.90 -0.47
C ILE A 131 -9.97 22.26 -1.81
N GLN A 132 -10.77 22.98 -2.59
CA GLN A 132 -11.20 22.52 -3.91
C GLN A 132 -10.00 22.32 -4.85
N PRO A 133 -10.02 21.31 -5.73
CA PRO A 133 -9.00 21.14 -6.75
C PRO A 133 -8.83 22.40 -7.61
N GLN A 134 -7.72 23.12 -7.43
CA GLN A 134 -7.45 24.37 -8.17
C GLN A 134 -5.97 24.60 -8.49
N PHE A 135 -5.05 23.89 -7.83
CA PHE A 135 -3.61 24.05 -8.02
C PHE A 135 -3.07 23.13 -9.11
N ASP A 136 -2.10 23.58 -9.90
CA ASP A 136 -1.46 22.74 -10.93
C ASP A 136 -0.48 21.73 -10.32
N ASN A 137 0.10 22.06 -9.17
CA ASN A 137 1.00 21.19 -8.41
C ASN A 137 0.52 21.08 -6.96
N ALA A 138 0.75 19.92 -6.35
CA ALA A 138 0.68 19.75 -4.90
C ALA A 138 1.85 18.89 -4.43
N PHE A 139 2.37 19.22 -3.27
CA PHE A 139 3.37 18.44 -2.56
C PHE A 139 2.73 17.90 -1.27
N PRO A 140 3.15 16.72 -0.77
CA PRO A 140 2.73 16.26 0.55
C PRO A 140 3.03 17.33 1.60
N PHE A 141 2.15 17.49 2.60
CA PHE A 141 2.45 18.34 3.75
C PHE A 141 3.69 17.80 4.47
N SER A 142 4.71 18.66 4.62
CA SER A 142 5.82 18.44 5.54
C SER A 142 6.03 19.73 6.33
N GLU A 143 5.97 19.65 7.66
CA GLU A 143 6.35 20.73 8.57
C GLU A 143 5.41 21.96 8.56
N ASN A 144 4.09 21.78 8.49
CA ASN A 144 3.10 22.88 8.47
C ASN A 144 3.26 23.91 7.33
N LEU A 145 4.08 23.62 6.33
CA LEU A 145 4.29 24.49 5.17
C LEU A 145 3.91 23.73 3.91
N ALA A 146 2.78 24.07 3.30
CA ALA A 146 2.58 23.75 1.90
C ALA A 146 3.46 24.71 1.08
N PRO A 147 4.44 24.22 0.29
CA PRO A 147 5.18 25.10 -0.61
C PRO A 147 4.21 25.69 -1.63
N ILE A 148 4.10 27.03 -1.62
CA ILE A 148 3.33 27.85 -2.56
C ILE A 148 4.04 28.02 -3.90
#